data_AF-A0A9E5KKG6-F1
#
_entry.id   AF-A0A9E5KKG6-F1
#
_cell.length_a   1.000
_cell.length_b   1.000
_cell.length_c   1.000
_cell.angle_alpha   90.00
_cell.angle_beta   90.00
_cell.angle_gamma   90.00
#
_symmetry.space_group_name_H-M   'P 1'
#
loop_
_entity.id
_entity.type
_entity.pdbx_description
1 polymer ?
#
loop_
_entity_poly.entity_id
_entity_poly.type
_entity_poly.pdbx_seq_one_letter_code
_entity_poly.pdbx_strand_id
1 'polypeptide(L)'
;MAAKQRGLFSAIGEAIAAYAIDVVYERKKGLGAMLLGAFLFVLSCLFNVIVRLRLWLYRNRLFRDTPLGCKVVVVGNLTVGGTGKTPIVMKMAQILARRGRKVAILSRGYKGSSDSLLKSFWRWLTQGSRPDPLVVSDGKSVLAGPDEAGDEPYMLASNLVNDGVVVIVDRDRVEGGRFALRRFGVDTILLDDGLQYLPLRGQINLLLVDSQNPFGNGCLLPRGILREPISSLKRAT
;
A
#
# COMPACT_ATOMS: atom_id res chain seq x y z
N MET A 1 -35.36 16.15 -0.69
CA MET A 1 -35.05 15.84 0.73
C MET A 1 -33.87 14.87 0.90
N ALA A 2 -33.68 13.86 0.04
CA ALA A 2 -32.59 12.88 0.15
C ALA A 2 -31.15 13.46 0.05
N ALA A 3 -30.93 14.51 -0.75
CA ALA A 3 -29.61 15.15 -0.88
C ALA A 3 -29.19 15.94 0.39
N LYS A 4 -30.15 16.58 1.08
CA LYS A 4 -29.89 17.35 2.31
C LYS A 4 -29.63 16.42 3.51
N GLN A 5 -30.31 15.27 3.58
CA GLN A 5 -30.01 14.21 4.55
C GLN A 5 -28.64 13.57 4.31
N ARG A 6 -28.28 13.24 3.05
CA ARG A 6 -26.93 12.72 2.73
C ARG A 6 -25.80 13.67 3.14
N GLY A 7 -25.98 14.98 2.94
CA GLY A 7 -25.00 15.99 3.37
C GLY A 7 -24.84 16.07 4.89
N LEU A 8 -25.95 15.96 5.64
CA LEU A 8 -25.91 16.00 7.11
C LEU A 8 -25.25 14.75 7.71
N PHE A 9 -25.57 13.56 7.20
CA PHE A 9 -24.90 12.32 7.63
C PHE A 9 -23.41 12.30 7.28
N SER A 10 -23.00 12.88 6.14
CA SER A 10 -21.58 13.07 5.80
C SER A 10 -20.88 13.98 6.78
N ALA A 11 -21.46 15.15 7.07
CA ALA A 11 -20.87 16.13 7.98
C ALA A 11 -20.73 15.60 9.42
N ILE A 12 -21.74 14.87 9.92
CA ILE A 12 -21.67 14.21 11.23
C ILE A 12 -20.59 13.13 11.23
N GLY A 13 -20.52 12.32 10.17
CA GLY A 13 -19.48 11.29 10.02
C GLY A 13 -18.06 11.87 10.00
N GLU A 14 -17.86 12.97 9.26
CA GLU A 14 -16.59 13.70 9.20
C GLU A 14 -16.19 14.28 10.56
N ALA A 15 -17.14 14.86 11.30
CA ALA A 15 -16.91 15.39 12.64
C ALA A 15 -16.51 14.29 13.63
N ILE A 16 -17.17 13.12 13.58
CA ILE A 16 -16.82 11.95 14.39
C ILE A 16 -15.44 11.41 14.01
N ALA A 17 -15.14 11.33 12.71
CA ALA A 17 -13.83 10.89 12.22
C ALA A 17 -12.72 11.84 12.69
N ALA A 18 -12.92 13.16 12.57
CA ALA A 18 -11.99 14.16 13.07
C ALA A 18 -11.77 14.02 14.58
N TYR A 19 -12.84 13.83 15.36
CA TYR A 19 -12.74 13.59 16.80
C TYR A 19 -11.93 12.32 17.12
N ALA A 20 -12.20 11.22 16.43
CA ALA A 20 -11.47 9.96 16.62
C ALA A 20 -9.98 10.12 16.24
N ILE A 21 -9.68 10.82 15.15
CA ILE A 21 -8.30 11.17 14.75
C ILE A 21 -7.62 11.95 15.88
N ASP A 22 -8.28 12.96 16.45
CA ASP A 22 -7.70 13.74 17.55
C ASP A 22 -7.49 12.93 18.83
N VAL A 23 -8.31 11.91 19.08
CA VAL A 23 -8.07 10.95 20.18
C VAL A 23 -6.88 10.04 19.87
N VAL A 24 -6.73 9.59 18.63
CA VAL A 24 -5.59 8.76 18.18
C VAL A 24 -4.27 9.53 18.28
N TYR A 25 -4.26 10.80 17.86
CA TYR A 25 -3.10 11.71 17.97
C TYR A 25 -2.96 12.37 19.35
N GLU A 26 -3.79 11.99 20.33
CA GLU A 26 -3.74 12.49 21.71
C GLU A 26 -3.86 14.02 21.85
N ARG A 27 -4.49 14.67 20.86
CA ARG A 27 -4.73 16.12 20.81
C ARG A 27 -5.93 16.53 21.68
N LYS A 28 -6.86 15.61 21.96
CA LYS A 28 -8.00 15.83 22.87
C LYS A 28 -7.85 15.08 24.18
N LYS A 29 -8.19 15.77 25.28
CA LYS A 29 -8.23 15.23 26.64
C LYS A 29 -9.64 15.38 27.21
N GLY A 30 -10.06 14.42 28.04
CA GLY A 30 -11.38 14.39 28.68
C GLY A 30 -11.93 12.97 28.81
N LEU A 31 -12.99 12.80 29.60
CA LEU A 31 -13.59 11.49 29.89
C LEU A 31 -14.04 10.76 28.61
N GLY A 32 -14.70 11.47 27.67
CA GLY A 32 -15.12 10.88 26.39
C GLY A 32 -13.94 10.41 25.52
N ALA A 33 -12.85 11.18 25.48
CA ALA A 33 -11.64 10.81 24.76
C ALA A 33 -10.95 9.60 25.41
N MET A 34 -10.96 9.51 26.74
CA MET A 34 -10.42 8.38 27.49
C MET A 34 -11.24 7.10 27.23
N LEU A 35 -12.57 7.17 27.28
CA LEU A 35 -13.44 6.03 27.00
C LEU A 35 -13.28 5.53 25.56
N LEU A 36 -13.28 6.44 24.58
CA LEU A 36 -13.04 6.10 23.19
C LEU A 36 -11.63 5.52 22.99
N GLY A 37 -10.61 6.12 23.61
CA GLY A 37 -9.24 5.63 23.57
C GLY A 37 -9.10 4.21 24.13
N ALA A 38 -9.74 3.91 25.26
CA ALA A 38 -9.76 2.57 25.86
C ALA A 38 -10.44 1.55 24.92
N PHE A 39 -11.58 1.93 24.33
CA PHE A 39 -12.26 1.08 23.35
C PHE A 39 -11.39 0.80 22.12
N LEU A 40 -10.77 1.84 21.53
CA LEU A 40 -9.86 1.68 20.39
C LEU A 40 -8.63 0.85 20.76
N PHE A 41 -8.16 0.92 22.01
CA PHE A 41 -7.03 0.12 22.50
C PHE A 41 -7.37 -1.37 22.52
N VAL A 42 -8.57 -1.75 22.96
CA VAL A 42 -9.02 -3.15 22.91
C VAL A 42 -9.04 -3.66 21.47
N LEU A 43 -9.57 -2.86 20.52
CA LEU A 43 -9.54 -3.20 19.10
C LEU A 43 -8.11 -3.30 18.55
N SER A 44 -7.21 -2.43 19.00
CA SER A 44 -5.78 -2.45 18.63
C SER A 44 -5.08 -3.71 19.12
N CYS A 45 -5.42 -4.20 20.32
CA CYS A 45 -4.90 -5.46 20.84
C CYS A 45 -5.32 -6.65 19.97
N LEU A 46 -6.60 -6.72 19.60
CA LEU A 46 -7.10 -7.76 18.70
C LEU A 46 -6.41 -7.70 17.33
N PHE A 47 -6.30 -6.51 16.76
CA PHE A 47 -5.61 -6.30 15.48
C PHE A 47 -4.13 -6.71 15.56
N ASN A 48 -3.45 -6.39 16.66
CA ASN A 48 -2.06 -6.80 16.91
C ASN A 48 -1.90 -8.32 16.95
N VAL A 49 -2.82 -9.06 17.57
CA VAL A 49 -2.81 -10.54 17.55
C VAL A 49 -2.93 -11.06 16.12
N ILE A 50 -3.87 -10.53 15.33
CA ILE A 50 -4.08 -10.94 13.93
C ILE A 50 -2.84 -10.66 13.08
N VAL A 51 -2.25 -9.47 13.21
CA VAL A 51 -1.04 -9.09 12.46
C VAL A 51 0.14 -9.97 12.86
N ARG A 52 0.36 -10.20 14.15
CA ARG A 52 1.45 -11.07 14.63
C ARG A 52 1.28 -12.51 14.15
N LEU A 53 0.06 -13.04 14.19
CA LEU A 53 -0.24 -14.38 13.68
C LEU A 53 0.08 -14.46 12.18
N ARG A 54 -0.40 -13.49 11.39
CA ARG A 54 -0.09 -13.43 9.96
C ARG A 54 1.42 -13.39 9.71
N LEU A 55 2.16 -12.53 10.41
CA LEU A 55 3.61 -12.45 10.28
C LEU A 55 4.30 -13.76 10.65
N TRP A 56 3.84 -14.41 11.72
CA TRP A 56 4.34 -15.71 12.15
C TRP A 56 4.09 -16.79 11.09
N LEU A 57 2.93 -16.81 10.44
CA LEU A 57 2.61 -17.76 9.37
C LEU A 57 3.55 -17.63 8.16
N TYR A 58 3.85 -16.40 7.73
CA TYR A 58 4.83 -16.17 6.64
C TYR A 58 6.27 -16.49 7.09
N ARG A 59 6.65 -16.14 8.32
CA ARG A 59 7.99 -16.43 8.85
C ARG A 59 8.28 -17.93 8.93
N ASN A 60 7.28 -18.73 9.31
CA ASN A 60 7.38 -20.19 9.37
C ASN A 60 7.09 -20.88 8.02
N ARG A 61 6.92 -20.11 6.93
CA ARG A 61 6.64 -20.62 5.58
C ARG A 61 5.38 -21.51 5.49
N LEU A 62 4.41 -21.32 6.39
CA LEU A 62 3.09 -21.94 6.26
C LEU A 62 2.34 -21.34 5.05
N PHE A 63 2.58 -20.06 4.77
CA PHE A 63 2.19 -19.43 3.51
C PHE A 63 3.37 -19.38 2.54
N ARG A 64 3.07 -19.67 1.26
CA ARG A 64 4.07 -19.70 0.19
C ARG A 64 4.50 -18.29 -0.17
N ASP A 65 5.80 -18.06 -0.13
CA ASP A 65 6.46 -16.89 -0.71
C ASP A 65 7.00 -17.25 -2.10
N THR A 66 6.97 -16.29 -3.02
CA THR A 66 7.33 -16.52 -4.43
C THR A 66 8.46 -15.58 -4.86
N PRO A 67 9.60 -16.10 -5.36
CA PRO A 67 10.61 -15.28 -5.99
C PRO A 67 10.17 -14.88 -7.40
N LEU A 68 10.51 -13.66 -7.82
CA LEU A 68 10.24 -13.18 -9.18
C LEU A 68 11.37 -13.45 -10.18
N GLY A 69 12.56 -13.80 -9.69
CA GLY A 69 13.74 -14.02 -10.56
C GLY A 69 14.43 -12.73 -11.02
N CYS A 70 14.08 -11.58 -10.46
CA CYS A 70 14.72 -10.29 -10.70
C CYS A 70 14.96 -9.53 -9.38
N LYS A 71 15.63 -8.38 -9.44
CA LYS A 71 15.85 -7.56 -8.25
C LYS A 71 14.54 -6.90 -7.82
N VAL A 72 14.09 -7.18 -6.60
CA VAL A 72 12.88 -6.57 -6.03
C VAL A 72 13.28 -5.65 -4.88
N VAL A 73 12.92 -4.38 -4.97
CA VAL A 73 13.10 -3.40 -3.90
C VAL A 73 11.73 -2.96 -3.42
N VAL A 74 11.47 -3.14 -2.14
CA VAL A 74 10.22 -2.76 -1.49
C VAL A 74 10.45 -1.47 -0.74
N VAL A 75 9.74 -0.41 -1.11
CA VAL A 75 9.69 0.81 -0.31
C VAL A 75 8.40 0.80 0.50
N GLY A 76 8.51 1.01 1.80
CA GLY A 76 7.34 1.04 2.65
C GLY A 76 7.60 1.71 3.98
N ASN A 77 6.57 1.74 4.81
CA ASN A 77 6.65 2.25 6.17
C ASN A 77 5.80 1.40 7.12
N LEU A 78 5.94 1.67 8.41
CA LEU A 78 5.15 1.01 9.46
C LEU A 78 3.90 1.79 9.86
N THR A 79 3.77 3.07 9.49
CA THR A 79 2.70 3.95 9.95
C THR A 79 1.66 4.23 8.86
N VAL A 80 0.44 4.61 9.25
CA VAL A 80 -0.49 5.30 8.35
C VAL A 80 -0.12 6.78 8.32
N GLY A 81 -0.17 7.38 7.13
CA GLY A 81 0.31 8.74 6.89
C GLY A 81 1.37 8.81 5.79
N GLY A 82 1.66 10.04 5.37
CA GLY A 82 2.63 10.33 4.31
C GLY A 82 4.05 10.31 4.84
N THR A 83 4.78 9.21 4.60
CA THR A 83 6.20 9.05 4.99
C THR A 83 7.16 9.36 3.84
N GLY A 84 6.72 10.11 2.83
CA GLY A 84 7.55 10.47 1.68
C GLY A 84 7.98 9.29 0.79
N LYS A 85 7.27 8.15 0.85
CA LYS A 85 7.57 6.95 0.04
C LYS A 85 7.59 7.24 -1.45
N THR A 86 6.53 7.88 -1.96
CA THR A 86 6.37 8.10 -3.39
C THR A 86 7.49 8.96 -4.00
N PRO A 87 7.93 10.08 -3.37
CA PRO A 87 9.14 10.79 -3.80
C PRO A 87 10.41 9.93 -3.83
N ILE A 88 10.62 9.07 -2.82
CA ILE A 88 11.80 8.19 -2.78
C ILE A 88 11.73 7.10 -3.84
N VAL A 89 10.58 6.48 -4.05
CA VAL A 89 10.34 5.51 -5.13
C VAL A 89 10.62 6.16 -6.49
N MET A 90 10.07 7.36 -6.73
CA MET A 90 10.27 8.11 -7.97
C MET A 90 11.75 8.39 -8.21
N LYS A 91 12.46 8.94 -7.21
CA LYS A 91 13.89 9.26 -7.34
C LYS A 91 14.74 8.02 -7.57
N MET A 92 14.45 6.93 -6.86
CA MET A 92 15.14 5.65 -7.03
C MET A 92 14.91 5.08 -8.43
N ALA A 93 13.68 5.13 -8.93
CA ALA A 93 13.35 4.68 -10.29
C ALA A 93 14.14 5.45 -11.34
N GLN A 94 14.19 6.79 -11.23
CA GLN A 94 14.98 7.65 -12.14
C GLN A 94 16.47 7.29 -12.12
N ILE A 95 17.06 7.16 -10.93
CA ILE A 95 18.49 6.85 -10.81
C ILE A 95 18.81 5.49 -11.41
N LEU A 96 17.98 4.48 -11.13
CA LEU A 96 18.16 3.13 -11.66
C LEU A 96 18.01 3.09 -13.19
N ALA A 97 16.99 3.77 -13.72
CA ALA A 97 16.75 3.83 -15.16
C ALA A 97 17.88 4.56 -15.90
N ARG A 98 18.37 5.69 -15.36
CA ARG A 98 19.55 6.41 -15.91
C ARG A 98 20.83 5.60 -15.85
N ARG A 99 20.94 4.64 -14.93
CA ARG A 99 22.02 3.65 -14.87
C ARG A 99 21.81 2.46 -15.81
N GLY A 100 20.84 2.52 -16.71
CA GLY A 100 20.56 1.50 -17.72
C GLY A 100 19.75 0.31 -17.23
N ARG A 101 19.16 0.35 -16.04
CA ARG A 101 18.28 -0.72 -15.55
C ARG A 101 16.89 -0.59 -16.16
N LYS A 102 16.27 -1.71 -16.49
CA LYS A 102 14.87 -1.75 -16.92
C LYS A 102 13.98 -1.87 -15.69
N VAL A 103 13.36 -0.77 -15.29
CA VAL A 103 12.63 -0.66 -14.02
C VAL A 103 11.12 -0.73 -14.24
N ALA A 104 10.43 -1.52 -13.42
CA ALA A 104 8.98 -1.43 -13.24
C ALA A 104 8.63 -1.00 -11.81
N ILE A 105 7.66 -0.10 -11.66
CA ILE A 105 7.01 0.19 -10.39
C ILE A 105 5.70 -0.58 -10.33
N LEU A 106 5.50 -1.33 -9.24
CA LEU A 106 4.25 -1.99 -8.91
C LEU A 106 3.54 -1.23 -7.80
N SER A 107 2.34 -0.75 -8.10
CA SER A 107 1.44 -0.17 -7.11
C SER A 107 0.22 -1.06 -6.92
N ARG A 108 -0.45 -0.92 -5.77
CA ARG A 108 -1.68 -1.65 -5.46
C ARG A 108 -2.87 -1.17 -6.30
N GLY A 109 -2.91 0.13 -6.61
CA GLY A 109 -4.10 0.83 -7.07
C GLY A 109 -5.16 0.93 -5.96
N TYR A 110 -5.13 2.03 -5.19
CA TYR A 110 -6.11 2.26 -4.12
C TYR A 110 -7.48 2.75 -4.63
N LYS A 111 -7.53 3.31 -5.85
CA LYS A 111 -8.72 3.97 -6.43
C LYS A 111 -9.18 3.45 -7.79
N GLY A 112 -8.44 2.53 -8.41
CA GLY A 112 -8.86 1.99 -9.71
C GLY A 112 -10.20 1.29 -9.59
N SER A 113 -11.19 1.83 -10.32
CA SER A 113 -12.58 1.41 -10.40
C SER A 113 -12.80 -0.01 -9.89
N SER A 114 -13.33 -0.09 -8.67
CA SER A 114 -13.57 -1.30 -7.90
C SER A 114 -14.00 -2.46 -8.79
N ASP A 115 -13.15 -3.49 -8.92
CA ASP A 115 -13.64 -4.83 -9.30
C ASP A 115 -14.69 -5.18 -8.23
N SER A 116 -15.96 -4.96 -8.56
CA SER A 116 -17.07 -5.08 -7.61
C SER A 116 -16.99 -6.44 -6.93
N LEU A 117 -17.22 -6.51 -5.62
CA LEU A 117 -17.16 -7.79 -4.88
C LEU A 117 -18.01 -8.87 -5.56
N LEU A 118 -19.12 -8.47 -6.20
CA LEU A 118 -19.92 -9.30 -7.07
C LEU A 118 -19.14 -9.84 -8.28
N LYS A 119 -18.42 -9.01 -9.04
CA LYS A 119 -17.61 -9.46 -10.20
C LYS A 119 -16.51 -10.42 -9.78
N SER A 120 -15.84 -10.15 -8.66
CA SER A 120 -14.84 -11.06 -8.10
C SER A 120 -15.44 -12.41 -7.67
N PHE A 121 -16.62 -12.40 -7.05
CA PHE A 121 -17.35 -13.61 -6.65
C PHE A 121 -17.85 -14.42 -7.87
N TRP A 122 -18.45 -13.76 -8.86
CA TRP A 122 -18.88 -14.39 -10.10
C TRP A 122 -17.72 -15.04 -10.85
N ARG A 123 -16.54 -14.38 -10.90
CA ARG A 123 -15.34 -14.95 -11.55
C ARG A 123 -14.78 -16.15 -10.80
N TRP A 124 -14.82 -16.14 -9.48
CA TRP A 124 -14.45 -17.29 -8.67
C TRP A 124 -15.38 -18.48 -8.95
N LEU A 125 -16.69 -18.24 -9.07
CA LEU A 125 -17.70 -19.24 -9.44
C LEU A 125 -17.51 -19.81 -10.85
N THR A 126 -17.22 -18.96 -11.83
CA THR A 126 -17.07 -19.37 -13.24
C THR A 126 -15.66 -19.87 -13.59
N GLN A 127 -14.75 -19.94 -12.62
CA GLN A 127 -13.32 -20.22 -12.85
C GLN A 127 -12.70 -19.31 -13.93
N GLY A 128 -13.22 -18.09 -14.06
CA GLY A 128 -12.75 -17.15 -15.09
C GLY A 128 -11.31 -16.70 -14.82
N SER A 129 -10.54 -16.54 -15.89
CA SER A 129 -9.17 -16.04 -15.84
C SER A 129 -9.11 -14.67 -15.15
N ARG A 130 -8.13 -14.50 -14.28
CA ARG A 130 -7.87 -13.22 -13.62
C ARG A 130 -7.55 -12.14 -14.68
N PRO A 131 -8.09 -10.92 -14.57
CA PRO A 131 -7.77 -9.85 -15.50
C PRO A 131 -6.28 -9.53 -15.43
N ASP A 132 -5.73 -9.15 -16.59
CA ASP A 132 -4.34 -8.73 -16.68
C ASP A 132 -4.07 -7.49 -15.80
N PRO A 133 -2.84 -7.34 -15.30
CA PRO A 133 -2.42 -6.14 -14.59
C PRO A 133 -2.66 -4.87 -15.43
N LEU A 134 -3.12 -3.80 -14.79
CA LEU A 134 -3.33 -2.51 -15.47
C LEU A 134 -1.97 -1.85 -15.72
N VAL A 135 -1.61 -1.64 -16.98
CA VAL A 135 -0.41 -0.88 -17.35
C VAL A 135 -0.77 0.60 -17.40
N VAL A 136 -0.22 1.38 -16.48
CA VAL A 136 -0.41 2.84 -16.42
C VAL A 136 0.59 3.54 -17.33
N SER A 137 1.82 3.04 -17.40
CA SER A 137 2.82 3.46 -18.38
C SER A 137 3.69 2.28 -18.81
N ASP A 138 4.00 2.23 -20.10
CA ASP A 138 4.91 1.26 -20.71
C ASP A 138 6.36 1.76 -20.77
N GLY A 139 6.67 2.89 -20.14
CA GLY A 139 7.97 3.56 -20.23
C GLY A 139 8.17 4.36 -21.52
N LYS A 140 7.14 4.55 -22.35
CA LYS A 140 7.17 5.41 -23.54
C LYS A 140 6.02 6.40 -23.56
N SER A 141 4.84 5.97 -23.13
CA SER A 141 3.65 6.80 -22.98
C SER A 141 2.89 6.43 -21.70
N VAL A 142 1.98 7.31 -21.31
CA VAL A 142 1.01 7.05 -20.25
C VAL A 142 -0.24 6.49 -20.92
N LEU A 143 -0.66 5.30 -20.51
CA LEU A 143 -1.72 4.50 -21.15
C LEU A 143 -3.05 4.55 -20.41
N ALA A 144 -3.04 4.85 -19.10
CA ALA A 144 -4.24 4.92 -18.27
C ALA A 144 -4.33 6.25 -17.52
N GLY A 145 -5.53 6.80 -17.41
CA GLY A 145 -5.80 8.04 -16.68
C GLY A 145 -5.91 7.87 -15.17
N PRO A 146 -6.00 8.96 -14.40
CA PRO A 146 -6.12 8.93 -12.93
C PRO A 146 -7.41 8.23 -12.45
N ASP A 147 -8.50 8.26 -13.22
CA ASP A 147 -9.75 7.60 -12.86
C ASP A 147 -9.64 6.05 -12.87
N GLU A 148 -8.77 5.51 -13.71
CA GLU A 148 -8.54 4.07 -13.84
C GLU A 148 -7.37 3.58 -12.99
N ALA A 149 -6.26 4.32 -13.01
CA ALA A 149 -5.03 3.96 -12.31
C ALA A 149 -5.05 4.37 -10.82
N GLY A 150 -5.82 5.39 -10.49
CA GLY A 150 -5.68 6.18 -9.27
C GLY A 150 -4.63 7.28 -9.39
N ASP A 151 -4.72 8.27 -8.50
CA ASP A 151 -3.90 9.48 -8.53
C ASP A 151 -2.39 9.19 -8.37
N GLU A 152 -2.01 8.33 -7.41
CA GLU A 152 -0.59 8.05 -7.12
C GLU A 152 0.11 7.30 -8.28
N PRO A 153 -0.44 6.20 -8.84
CA PRO A 153 0.20 5.53 -9.98
C PRO A 153 0.22 6.40 -11.24
N TYR A 154 -0.82 7.19 -11.48
CA TYR A 154 -0.86 8.14 -12.59
C TYR A 154 0.21 9.23 -12.45
N MET A 155 0.39 9.77 -11.25
CA MET A 155 1.44 10.74 -10.96
C MET A 155 2.82 10.13 -11.21
N LEU A 156 3.08 8.91 -10.72
CA LEU A 156 4.36 8.23 -10.97
C LEU A 156 4.60 8.00 -12.46
N ALA A 157 3.60 7.51 -13.19
CA ALA A 157 3.66 7.30 -14.63
C ALA A 157 3.99 8.59 -15.38
N SER A 158 3.24 9.66 -15.12
CA SER A 158 3.43 10.96 -15.79
C SER A 158 4.82 11.57 -15.55
N ASN A 159 5.39 11.38 -14.36
CA ASN A 159 6.71 11.93 -14.03
C ASN A 159 7.89 11.08 -14.52
N LEU A 160 7.67 9.78 -14.78
CA LEU A 160 8.74 8.82 -15.07
C LEU A 160 8.72 8.28 -16.50
N VAL A 161 7.69 8.61 -17.29
CA VAL A 161 7.54 8.13 -18.66
C VAL A 161 8.77 8.43 -19.52
N ASN A 162 9.37 9.62 -19.36
CA ASN A 162 10.56 10.03 -20.11
C ASN A 162 11.87 9.37 -19.62
N ASP A 163 11.86 8.75 -18.43
CA ASP A 163 13.00 7.98 -17.92
C ASP A 163 12.89 6.49 -18.29
N GLY A 164 11.88 6.06 -19.06
CA GLY A 164 11.75 4.67 -19.50
C GLY A 164 11.20 3.70 -18.44
N VAL A 165 10.57 4.22 -17.39
CA VAL A 165 10.07 3.41 -16.27
C VAL A 165 8.65 2.91 -16.54
N VAL A 166 8.44 1.61 -16.39
CA VAL A 166 7.12 0.98 -16.50
C VAL A 166 6.36 1.16 -15.19
N VAL A 167 5.07 1.49 -15.24
CA VAL A 167 4.21 1.60 -14.04
C VAL A 167 3.00 0.70 -14.22
N ILE A 168 2.82 -0.24 -13.28
CA ILE A 168 1.75 -1.24 -13.31
C ILE A 168 0.98 -1.21 -11.99
N VAL A 169 -0.33 -1.37 -12.10
CA VAL A 169 -1.25 -1.49 -10.97
C VAL A 169 -1.79 -2.91 -10.91
N ASP A 170 -1.51 -3.62 -9.81
CA ASP A 170 -2.12 -4.91 -9.49
C ASP A 170 -2.22 -5.14 -7.98
N ARG A 171 -3.32 -5.74 -7.54
CA ARG A 171 -3.50 -6.22 -6.16
C ARG A 171 -2.58 -7.40 -5.85
N ASP A 172 -2.22 -8.20 -6.84
CA ASP A 172 -1.24 -9.27 -6.73
C ASP A 172 0.06 -8.86 -7.40
N ARG A 173 1.01 -8.44 -6.57
CA ARG A 173 2.28 -7.90 -7.04
C ARG A 173 3.21 -9.02 -7.51
N VAL A 174 2.94 -10.28 -7.14
CA VAL A 174 3.64 -11.42 -7.75
C VAL A 174 3.25 -11.51 -9.21
N GLU A 175 1.95 -11.51 -9.54
CA GLU A 175 1.53 -11.59 -10.94
C GLU A 175 1.86 -10.31 -11.72
N GLY A 176 1.63 -9.13 -11.14
CA GLY A 176 2.06 -7.87 -11.74
C GLY A 176 3.56 -7.83 -12.05
N GLY A 177 4.40 -8.37 -11.16
CA GLY A 177 5.83 -8.48 -11.39
C GLY A 177 6.21 -9.48 -12.48
N ARG A 178 5.57 -10.66 -12.52
CA ARG A 178 5.76 -11.63 -13.59
C ARG A 178 5.31 -11.10 -14.95
N PHE A 179 4.19 -10.40 -14.98
CA PHE A 179 3.70 -9.71 -16.16
C PHE A 179 4.71 -8.68 -16.65
N ALA A 180 5.25 -7.84 -15.76
CA ALA A 180 6.28 -6.87 -16.10
C ALA A 180 7.53 -7.52 -16.71
N LEU A 181 7.98 -8.65 -16.12
CA LEU A 181 9.11 -9.43 -16.60
C LEU A 181 8.86 -9.99 -18.00
N ARG A 182 7.73 -10.66 -18.21
CA ARG A 182 7.39 -11.28 -19.51
C ARG A 182 7.14 -10.24 -20.60
N ARG A 183 6.42 -9.16 -20.29
CA ARG A 183 5.93 -8.20 -21.29
C ARG A 183 6.97 -7.14 -21.67
N PHE A 184 7.70 -6.64 -20.67
CA PHE A 184 8.61 -5.49 -20.84
C PHE A 184 10.09 -5.86 -20.63
N GLY A 185 10.37 -7.09 -20.18
CA GLY A 185 11.75 -7.54 -19.96
C GLY A 185 12.45 -6.73 -18.88
N VAL A 186 11.73 -6.28 -17.84
CA VAL A 186 12.30 -5.53 -16.72
C VAL A 186 13.25 -6.40 -15.92
N ASP A 187 14.30 -5.79 -15.36
CA ASP A 187 15.30 -6.50 -14.54
C ASP A 187 15.24 -6.09 -13.06
N THR A 188 14.46 -5.05 -12.77
CA THR A 188 14.35 -4.45 -11.44
C THR A 188 12.91 -4.01 -11.21
N ILE A 189 12.36 -4.41 -10.07
CA ILE A 189 10.99 -4.10 -9.66
C ILE A 189 11.04 -3.28 -8.38
N LEU A 190 10.32 -2.16 -8.36
CA LEU A 190 10.11 -1.31 -7.20
C LEU A 190 8.66 -1.45 -6.72
N LEU A 191 8.45 -1.81 -5.46
CA LEU A 191 7.12 -1.80 -4.87
C LEU A 191 6.91 -0.50 -4.10
N ASP A 192 5.89 0.26 -4.50
CA ASP A 192 5.41 1.39 -3.70
C ASP A 192 4.43 0.89 -2.63
N ASP A 193 4.67 1.29 -1.39
CA ASP A 193 3.96 0.85 -0.19
C ASP A 193 3.84 -0.68 -0.02
N GLY A 194 4.93 -1.39 -0.31
CA GLY A 194 4.95 -2.86 -0.39
C GLY A 194 5.28 -3.60 0.90
N LEU A 195 5.62 -2.93 2.01
CA LEU A 195 6.16 -3.59 3.20
C LEU A 195 5.19 -4.64 3.79
N GLN A 196 3.88 -4.37 3.77
CA GLN A 196 2.85 -5.30 4.24
C GLN A 196 2.55 -6.43 3.22
N TYR A 197 3.15 -6.41 2.03
CA TYR A 197 3.00 -7.42 1.00
C TYR A 197 4.06 -8.53 1.16
N LEU A 198 3.71 -9.50 1.99
CA LEU A 198 4.56 -10.63 2.39
C LEU A 198 4.75 -11.77 1.36
N PRO A 199 3.88 -11.96 0.34
CA PRO A 199 4.06 -13.07 -0.62
C PRO A 199 5.32 -13.02 -1.50
N LEU A 200 6.04 -11.90 -1.55
CA LEU A 200 7.28 -11.80 -2.33
C LEU A 200 8.49 -12.27 -1.51
N ARG A 201 9.41 -12.95 -2.19
CA ARG A 201 10.65 -13.47 -1.61
C ARG A 201 11.87 -12.81 -2.24
N GLY A 202 12.94 -12.66 -1.44
CA GLY A 202 14.25 -12.22 -1.94
C GLY A 202 14.33 -10.73 -2.22
N GLN A 203 13.48 -9.95 -1.57
CA GLN A 203 13.39 -8.51 -1.71
C GLN A 203 14.34 -7.76 -0.78
N ILE A 204 14.78 -6.59 -1.21
CA ILE A 204 15.43 -5.58 -0.37
C ILE A 204 14.33 -4.68 0.19
N ASN A 205 14.20 -4.59 1.51
CA ASN A 205 13.17 -3.77 2.15
C ASN A 205 13.77 -2.43 2.60
N LEU A 206 13.47 -1.37 1.86
CA LEU A 206 13.75 0.01 2.27
C LEU A 206 12.58 0.53 3.11
N LEU A 207 12.83 0.71 4.41
CA LEU A 207 11.84 1.22 5.32
C LEU A 207 12.03 2.71 5.58
N LEU A 208 10.97 3.48 5.36
CA LEU A 208 10.92 4.89 5.71
C LEU A 208 10.27 5.09 7.07
N VAL A 209 10.92 5.91 7.89
CA VAL A 209 10.46 6.30 9.22
C VAL A 209 10.33 7.82 9.24
N ASP A 210 9.19 8.29 9.73
CA ASP A 210 8.94 9.72 9.92
C ASP A 210 9.87 10.26 11.02
N SER A 211 10.56 11.37 10.75
CA SER A 211 11.49 11.98 11.71
C SER A 211 10.79 12.75 12.83
N GLN A 212 9.58 13.25 12.60
CA GLN A 212 8.81 14.04 13.56
C GLN A 212 7.93 13.16 14.44
N ASN A 213 7.33 12.11 13.86
CA ASN A 213 6.46 11.20 14.59
C ASN A 213 6.65 9.73 14.16
N PRO A 214 7.79 9.11 14.53
CA PRO A 214 8.20 7.81 13.99
C PRO A 214 7.20 6.68 14.26
N PHE A 215 6.59 6.65 15.46
CA PHE A 215 5.72 5.55 15.89
C PHE A 215 4.41 5.99 16.59
N GLY A 216 4.09 7.29 16.62
CA GLY A 216 2.90 7.80 17.31
C GLY A 216 2.88 7.43 18.78
N ASN A 217 1.72 6.98 19.25
CA ASN A 217 1.52 6.48 20.61
C ASN A 217 1.95 5.00 20.80
N GLY A 218 2.72 4.43 19.86
CA GLY A 218 3.21 3.05 19.92
C GLY A 218 2.15 1.97 19.75
N CYS A 219 0.87 2.34 19.58
CA CYS A 219 -0.22 1.40 19.35
C CYS A 219 -0.42 1.12 17.86
N LEU A 220 -0.92 -0.07 17.55
CA LEU A 220 -1.39 -0.38 16.20
C LEU A 220 -2.75 0.26 15.95
N LEU A 221 -3.14 0.30 14.67
CA LEU A 221 -4.51 0.63 14.28
C LEU A 221 -5.53 -0.24 15.06
N PRO A 222 -6.68 0.32 15.47
CA PRO A 222 -7.11 1.71 15.26
C PRO A 222 -6.70 2.70 16.38
N ARG A 223 -6.07 2.27 17.48
CA ARG A 223 -5.69 3.17 18.59
C ARG A 223 -4.54 4.11 18.25
N GLY A 224 -3.60 3.62 17.45
CA GLY A 224 -2.44 4.35 17.00
C GLY A 224 -2.30 4.32 15.49
N ILE A 225 -1.16 4.78 15.01
CA ILE A 225 -0.88 4.88 13.57
C ILE A 225 -0.12 3.69 13.01
N LEU A 226 0.30 2.72 13.84
CA LEU A 226 1.10 1.59 13.36
C LEU A 226 0.24 0.56 12.61
N ARG A 227 0.67 0.18 11.40
CA ARG A 227 0.10 -0.90 10.60
C ARG A 227 0.63 -2.27 11.03
N GLU A 228 1.86 -2.29 11.53
CA GLU A 228 2.55 -3.47 12.03
C GLU A 228 3.31 -3.14 13.31
N PRO A 229 3.63 -4.13 14.16
CA PRO A 229 4.42 -3.90 15.36
C PRO A 229 5.81 -3.34 15.03
N ILE A 230 6.37 -2.53 15.92
CA ILE A 230 7.73 -1.94 15.77
C ILE A 230 8.80 -3.03 15.56
N SER A 231 8.60 -4.25 16.07
CA SER A 231 9.50 -5.38 15.79
C SER A 231 9.65 -5.72 14.31
N SER A 232 8.71 -5.32 13.44
CA SER A 232 8.80 -5.48 11.99
C SER A 232 9.91 -4.65 11.35
N LEU A 233 10.50 -3.69 12.07
CA LEU A 233 11.73 -2.97 11.67
C LEU A 233 12.86 -3.94 11.26
N LYS A 234 12.94 -5.10 11.91
CA LYS A 234 13.96 -6.13 11.66
C LYS A 234 13.96 -6.69 10.24
N ARG A 235 12.91 -6.42 9.44
CA ARG A 235 12.84 -6.83 8.04
C ARG A 235 13.51 -5.83 7.09
N ALA A 236 13.82 -4.62 7.54
CA ALA A 236 14.59 -3.67 6.74
C ALA A 236 16.00 -4.21 6.49
N THR A 237 16.49 -4.06 5.27
CA THR A 237 17.75 -4.67 4.78
C THR A 237 18.49 -3.72 3.87
#